data_AF-A0A9P6IIW6-F1
#
_entry.id   AF-A0A9P6IIW6-F1
#
_cell.length_a   1.000
_cell.length_b   1.000
_cell.length_c   1.000
_cell.angle_alpha   90.00
_cell.angle_beta   90.00
_cell.angle_gamma   90.00
#
_symmetry.space_group_name_H-M   'P 1'
#
loop_
_entity.id
_entity.type
_entity.pdbx_description
1 polymer ?
#
loop_
_entity_poly.entity_id
_entity_poly.type
_entity_poly.pdbx_seq_one_letter_code
_entity_poly.pdbx_strand_id
1 'polypeptide(L)'
;MDIPNVGQAMALGDLYNARTGHCTKVSVLKNALPQTLIESRDENAINTKFISEETYREKFEAFEINGNLKLNILANLVTLNAQGKYLTTEKKSSKSVKVSMSYAVQMKLDRINIRSDMIREYVNTKALDDPEATHVVTGIQWGGNIMCSFEQSLNEGDDEMEVKGSLLAACNSAKFGVELDGGLTEETERSNKNMSIRISILGDIVPKADSYPTTVEEAVQLMRGVPEFVEGVNEGKGSVLQYKLEPIEKIRTHFDLETRSAAVINTIRSELVDKVESIFDTIVENRIRLTEGSNDILKYSQYIAETEEKRIKKELKSFNRDEQDFKNSLFETIQGIQTGEAGKAHEDELVGLLREFEEGSCSSSMVDEVIKSYQALSRRISFISHCEKVNIEVISRGRHEISNFLSPSETGKTFIFIIPMPIDYTTVEQSHDWHIFQLLREDNEDAKFMVHDASISPTDPQLKNLTELKIFKYYGNKRSSDQDTFRVSILRPSIKLSKTELVTQAEKTKLAGHALRMPCPLSHEGECHSGALKWVCFKCEEVLQYEYDELVYCRCGKTSLENCTFRCDSIAHGYQYKQLHAQSIQSIREKIRPGDDEINILLL
;
A
#
# COMPACT_ATOMS: atom_id res chain seq x y z
N MET A 1 -2.56 22.38 -35.63
CA MET A 1 -2.72 21.42 -34.52
C MET A 1 -1.37 20.78 -34.34
N ASP A 2 -0.91 20.64 -33.11
CA ASP A 2 0.37 20.00 -32.83
C ASP A 2 0.08 18.68 -32.11
N ILE A 3 0.73 17.59 -32.53
CA ILE A 3 0.54 16.28 -31.94
C ILE A 3 1.88 15.66 -31.54
N PRO A 4 2.02 15.13 -30.31
CA PRO A 4 3.24 14.46 -29.91
C PRO A 4 3.42 13.16 -30.70
N ASN A 5 4.67 12.83 -31.00
CA ASN A 5 4.99 11.55 -31.59
C ASN A 5 5.05 10.45 -30.52
N VAL A 6 3.94 9.74 -30.40
CA VAL A 6 3.80 8.60 -29.49
C VAL A 6 3.94 7.25 -30.19
N GLY A 7 4.41 7.18 -31.45
CA GLY A 7 4.53 5.89 -32.14
C GLY A 7 4.46 5.93 -33.67
N GLN A 8 4.29 7.10 -34.27
CA GLN A 8 4.05 7.21 -35.72
C GLN A 8 5.26 7.80 -36.43
N ALA A 9 5.65 7.16 -37.52
CA ALA A 9 6.63 7.70 -38.46
C ALA A 9 5.89 8.39 -39.60
N MET A 10 5.99 9.72 -39.68
CA MET A 10 5.40 10.53 -40.74
C MET A 10 6.44 11.49 -41.31
N ALA A 11 6.29 11.81 -42.59
CA ALA A 11 7.08 12.80 -43.30
C ALA A 11 6.27 14.08 -43.55
N LEU A 12 6.97 15.15 -43.93
CA LEU A 12 6.34 16.37 -44.41
C LEU A 12 5.46 16.05 -45.63
N GLY A 13 4.25 16.57 -45.65
CA GLY A 13 3.25 16.33 -46.69
C GLY A 13 2.37 15.09 -46.47
N ASP A 14 2.68 14.23 -45.49
CA ASP A 14 1.82 13.08 -45.20
C ASP A 14 0.44 13.51 -44.71
N LEU A 15 -0.56 12.73 -45.08
CA LEU A 15 -1.94 12.90 -44.68
C LEU A 15 -2.23 12.19 -43.36
N TYR A 16 -3.01 12.87 -42.51
CA TYR A 16 -3.34 12.42 -41.17
C TYR A 16 -4.85 12.43 -40.92
N ASN A 17 -5.35 11.35 -40.32
CA ASN A 17 -6.71 11.23 -39.83
C ASN A 17 -6.75 11.55 -38.33
N ALA A 18 -7.18 12.74 -37.95
CA ALA A 18 -7.30 13.16 -36.55
C ALA A 18 -8.45 12.47 -35.80
N ARG A 19 -9.33 11.76 -36.50
CA ARG A 19 -10.43 10.98 -35.88
C ARG A 19 -9.86 9.70 -35.26
N THR A 20 -9.16 8.91 -36.07
CA THR A 20 -8.51 7.66 -35.66
C THR A 20 -7.13 7.89 -35.06
N GLY A 21 -6.56 9.07 -35.27
CA GLY A 21 -5.23 9.43 -34.83
C GLY A 21 -4.11 8.79 -35.65
N HIS A 22 -4.34 8.39 -36.90
CA HIS A 22 -3.40 7.62 -37.74
C HIS A 22 -2.99 8.34 -39.04
N CYS A 23 -1.76 8.08 -39.51
CA CYS A 23 -1.30 8.46 -40.86
C CYS A 23 -1.99 7.60 -41.93
N THR A 24 -2.47 8.20 -43.02
CA THR A 24 -3.14 7.46 -44.11
C THR A 24 -2.15 6.83 -45.10
N LYS A 25 -0.83 7.06 -44.92
CA LYS A 25 0.26 6.67 -45.83
C LYS A 25 0.16 7.29 -47.23
N VAL A 26 -0.72 8.27 -47.41
CA VAL A 26 -0.82 9.11 -48.60
C VAL A 26 -0.10 10.42 -48.32
N SER A 27 0.60 10.96 -49.32
CA SER A 27 1.24 12.27 -49.24
C SER A 27 0.64 13.22 -50.26
N VAL A 28 0.53 14.49 -49.88
CA VAL A 28 0.20 15.57 -50.82
C VAL A 28 1.38 15.93 -51.70
N LEU A 29 2.59 15.51 -51.37
CA LEU A 29 3.78 15.80 -52.17
C LEU A 29 3.97 14.70 -53.20
N LYS A 30 4.16 15.09 -54.47
CA LYS A 30 4.41 14.16 -55.59
C LYS A 30 5.77 13.48 -55.45
N ASN A 31 6.77 14.23 -54.98
CA ASN A 31 8.17 13.86 -54.86
C ASN A 31 8.77 14.53 -53.62
N ALA A 32 9.98 14.14 -53.23
CA ALA A 32 10.75 14.84 -52.20
C ALA A 32 10.96 16.32 -52.58
N LEU A 33 10.80 17.22 -51.60
CA LEU A 33 11.01 18.65 -51.79
C LEU A 33 12.50 18.99 -51.82
N PRO A 34 12.92 19.96 -52.66
CA PRO A 34 14.22 20.59 -52.53
C PRO A 34 14.41 21.18 -51.12
N GLN A 35 15.62 21.08 -50.57
CA GLN A 35 15.96 21.63 -49.25
C GLN A 35 15.67 23.14 -49.14
N THR A 36 15.74 23.89 -50.24
CA THR A 36 15.42 25.33 -50.28
C THR A 36 13.96 25.66 -50.02
N LEU A 37 13.05 24.68 -50.13
CA LEU A 37 11.62 24.84 -49.84
C LEU A 37 11.24 24.33 -48.44
N ILE A 38 12.20 23.75 -47.70
CA ILE A 38 12.01 23.33 -46.32
C ILE A 38 12.62 24.40 -45.42
N GLU A 39 11.76 25.10 -44.70
CA GLU A 39 12.19 26.04 -43.66
C GLU A 39 12.71 25.24 -42.47
N SER A 40 14.01 25.32 -42.24
CA SER A 40 14.69 24.55 -41.21
C SER A 40 15.29 25.50 -40.17
N ARG A 41 14.89 25.36 -38.91
CA ARG A 41 15.31 26.23 -37.80
C ARG A 41 15.89 25.40 -36.66
N ASP A 42 17.09 25.75 -36.21
CA ASP A 42 17.68 25.17 -35.00
C ASP A 42 17.04 25.82 -33.76
N GLU A 43 16.67 25.01 -32.76
CA GLU A 43 15.95 25.45 -31.55
C GLU A 43 16.73 25.22 -30.25
N ASN A 44 17.56 24.19 -30.17
CA ASN A 44 18.43 23.87 -29.02
C ASN A 44 17.81 24.18 -27.64
N ALA A 45 16.57 23.72 -27.43
CA ALA A 45 15.79 23.98 -26.23
C ALA A 45 15.59 22.72 -25.41
N ILE A 46 15.56 22.84 -24.08
CA ILE A 46 15.31 21.73 -23.16
C ILE A 46 14.01 22.01 -22.41
N ASN A 47 13.07 21.07 -22.48
CA ASN A 47 11.82 21.13 -21.74
C ASN A 47 11.76 19.95 -20.75
N THR A 48 11.48 20.27 -19.49
CA THR A 48 11.43 19.29 -18.40
C THR A 48 10.08 19.35 -17.73
N LYS A 49 9.43 18.20 -17.54
CA LYS A 49 8.19 18.10 -16.77
C LYS A 49 8.30 16.99 -15.73
N PHE A 50 7.73 17.23 -14.56
CA PHE A 50 7.71 16.26 -13.46
C PHE A 50 6.32 15.67 -13.32
N ILE A 51 6.27 14.39 -12.98
CA ILE A 51 5.06 13.59 -12.80
C ILE A 51 5.20 12.93 -11.44
N SER A 52 4.23 13.13 -10.56
CA SER A 52 4.37 12.80 -9.14
C SER A 52 3.14 12.11 -8.55
N GLU A 53 1.98 12.24 -9.18
CA GLU A 53 0.76 11.48 -8.89
C GLU A 53 0.66 10.23 -9.76
N GLU A 54 1.38 10.19 -10.90
CA GLU A 54 1.41 9.04 -11.83
C GLU A 54 0.05 8.67 -12.43
N THR A 55 -0.89 9.63 -12.44
CA THR A 55 -2.20 9.53 -13.10
C THR A 55 -2.08 9.66 -14.62
N TYR A 56 -3.04 9.11 -15.37
CA TYR A 56 -3.15 9.29 -16.81
C TYR A 56 -3.25 10.78 -17.17
N ARG A 57 -3.99 11.56 -16.37
CA ARG A 57 -4.08 13.01 -16.55
C ARG A 57 -2.73 13.69 -16.54
N GLU A 58 -1.95 13.52 -15.47
CA GLU A 58 -0.63 14.15 -15.32
C GLU A 58 0.35 13.67 -16.41
N LYS A 59 0.28 12.39 -16.78
CA LYS A 59 1.06 11.83 -17.90
C LYS A 59 0.68 12.46 -19.24
N PHE A 60 -0.60 12.60 -19.56
CA PHE A 60 -1.04 13.21 -20.80
C PHE A 60 -0.72 14.71 -20.85
N GLU A 61 -0.83 15.44 -19.74
CA GLU A 61 -0.40 16.84 -19.64
C GLU A 61 1.12 16.98 -19.85
N ALA A 62 1.92 16.06 -19.29
CA ALA A 62 3.36 16.03 -19.49
C ALA A 62 3.74 15.83 -20.97
N PHE A 63 3.03 14.94 -21.67
CA PHE A 63 3.28 14.65 -23.08
C PHE A 63 2.51 15.56 -24.06
N GLU A 64 1.73 16.52 -23.57
CA GLU A 64 0.89 17.43 -24.38
C GLU A 64 -0.11 16.68 -25.26
N ILE A 65 -0.63 15.56 -24.73
CA ILE A 65 -1.63 14.72 -25.39
C ILE A 65 -3.02 15.24 -25.05
N ASN A 66 -3.82 15.51 -26.08
CA ASN A 66 -5.12 16.15 -25.96
C ASN A 66 -6.18 15.50 -26.85
N GLY A 67 -7.45 15.69 -26.50
CA GLY A 67 -8.61 15.28 -27.30
C GLY A 67 -8.65 13.78 -27.60
N ASN A 68 -9.04 13.43 -28.83
CA ASN A 68 -9.21 12.04 -29.26
C ASN A 68 -7.95 11.16 -29.11
N LEU A 69 -6.74 11.75 -29.12
CA LEU A 69 -5.52 10.96 -28.93
C LEU A 69 -5.46 10.34 -27.52
N LYS A 70 -5.98 11.01 -26.49
CA LYS A 70 -6.12 10.43 -25.15
C LYS A 70 -6.95 9.14 -25.20
N LEU A 71 -8.13 9.23 -25.81
CA LEU A 71 -9.04 8.09 -25.95
C LEU A 71 -8.41 6.95 -26.75
N ASN A 72 -7.71 7.26 -27.85
CA ASN A 72 -7.08 6.23 -28.66
C ASN A 72 -5.96 5.51 -27.90
N ILE A 73 -5.25 6.20 -27.01
CA ILE A 73 -4.25 5.57 -26.16
C ILE A 73 -4.90 4.70 -25.08
N LEU A 74 -5.92 5.23 -24.37
CA LEU A 74 -6.63 4.48 -23.32
C LEU A 74 -7.38 3.26 -23.86
N ALA A 75 -7.95 3.37 -25.05
CA ALA A 75 -8.59 2.28 -25.77
C ALA A 75 -7.59 1.33 -26.45
N ASN A 76 -6.28 1.56 -26.37
CA ASN A 76 -5.25 0.75 -27.03
C ASN A 76 -5.39 0.69 -28.57
N LEU A 77 -5.90 1.77 -29.18
CA LEU A 77 -5.99 1.96 -30.63
C LEU A 77 -4.69 2.50 -31.25
N VAL A 78 -3.69 2.87 -30.44
CA VAL A 78 -2.39 3.40 -30.91
C VAL A 78 -1.26 2.50 -30.47
N THR A 79 -0.41 2.09 -31.42
CA THR A 79 0.86 1.41 -31.10
C THR A 79 1.88 2.41 -30.59
N LEU A 80 2.32 2.26 -29.34
CA LEU A 80 3.21 3.22 -28.68
C LEU A 80 4.71 2.96 -28.97
N ASN A 81 5.49 4.02 -29.25
CA ASN A 81 6.97 3.97 -29.27
C ASN A 81 7.55 3.80 -27.86
N ALA A 82 8.89 3.71 -27.73
CA ALA A 82 9.52 3.40 -26.45
C ALA A 82 9.22 4.48 -25.40
N GLN A 83 9.27 5.76 -25.77
CA GLN A 83 8.86 6.85 -24.88
C GLN A 83 7.34 6.83 -24.58
N GLY A 84 6.50 6.55 -25.58
CA GLY A 84 5.04 6.48 -25.42
C GLY A 84 4.59 5.37 -24.48
N LYS A 85 5.33 4.25 -24.41
CA LYS A 85 5.05 3.14 -23.47
C LYS A 85 5.02 3.58 -22.01
N TYR A 86 5.67 4.69 -21.64
CA TYR A 86 5.56 5.24 -20.28
C TYR A 86 4.10 5.59 -19.92
N LEU A 87 3.30 6.05 -20.89
CA LEU A 87 1.91 6.47 -20.69
C LEU A 87 1.01 5.35 -20.14
N THR A 88 1.36 4.09 -20.44
CA THR A 88 0.64 2.91 -19.97
C THR A 88 1.35 2.19 -18.82
N THR A 89 2.44 2.77 -18.29
CA THR A 89 3.05 2.26 -17.06
C THR A 89 2.17 2.64 -15.88
N GLU A 90 1.97 1.69 -14.96
CA GLU A 90 1.12 1.90 -13.79
C GLU A 90 1.94 1.66 -12.52
N LYS A 91 1.56 2.34 -11.43
CA LYS A 91 2.08 2.06 -10.10
C LYS A 91 1.68 0.64 -9.72
N LYS A 92 2.60 -0.13 -9.13
CA LYS A 92 2.34 -1.55 -8.80
C LYS A 92 1.75 -1.76 -7.41
N SER A 93 1.90 -0.79 -6.52
CA SER A 93 1.53 -0.89 -5.11
C SER A 93 1.17 0.49 -4.56
N SER A 94 0.25 0.57 -3.61
CA SER A 94 0.01 1.80 -2.85
C SER A 94 1.18 2.08 -1.88
N LYS A 95 1.90 1.03 -1.47
CA LYS A 95 3.04 1.05 -0.53
C LYS A 95 4.36 1.43 -1.22
N SER A 96 4.32 2.25 -2.26
CA SER A 96 5.49 2.84 -2.91
C SER A 96 5.24 4.29 -3.25
N VAL A 97 6.29 5.07 -3.45
CA VAL A 97 6.24 6.40 -4.05
C VAL A 97 6.94 6.32 -5.38
N LYS A 98 6.29 6.80 -6.44
CA LYS A 98 6.88 6.87 -7.77
C LYS A 98 6.83 8.31 -8.26
N VAL A 99 7.98 8.82 -8.70
CA VAL A 99 8.14 10.12 -9.34
C VAL A 99 8.84 9.92 -10.67
N SER A 100 8.39 10.62 -11.70
CA SER A 100 9.00 10.58 -13.03
C SER A 100 9.33 11.97 -13.54
N MET A 101 10.36 12.07 -14.38
CA MET A 101 10.73 13.26 -15.12
C MET A 101 10.74 12.95 -16.61
N SER A 102 10.05 13.78 -17.39
CA SER A 102 10.23 13.88 -18.84
C SER A 102 11.30 14.91 -19.13
N TYR A 103 12.34 14.51 -19.86
CA TYR A 103 13.44 15.36 -20.30
C TYR A 103 13.49 15.39 -21.83
N ALA A 104 12.88 16.42 -22.42
CA ALA A 104 12.74 16.58 -23.86
C ALA A 104 13.72 17.64 -24.39
N VAL A 105 14.63 17.23 -25.28
CA VAL A 105 15.59 18.10 -25.97
C VAL A 105 15.08 18.35 -27.38
N GLN A 106 14.79 19.61 -27.73
CA GLN A 106 14.41 20.05 -29.06
C GLN A 106 15.65 20.54 -29.82
N MET A 107 15.96 19.90 -30.94
CA MET A 107 17.13 20.24 -31.75
C MET A 107 16.74 21.15 -32.92
N LYS A 108 15.76 20.71 -33.71
CA LYS A 108 15.47 21.31 -35.01
C LYS A 108 14.01 21.25 -35.38
N LEU A 109 13.53 22.27 -36.07
CA LEU A 109 12.19 22.34 -36.60
C LEU A 109 12.26 22.44 -38.12
N ASP A 110 11.77 21.41 -38.81
CA ASP A 110 11.58 21.43 -40.27
C ASP A 110 10.12 21.75 -40.58
N ARG A 111 9.87 22.69 -41.48
CA ARG A 111 8.54 23.12 -41.90
C ARG A 111 8.44 23.31 -43.39
N ILE A 112 7.25 23.08 -43.92
CA ILE A 112 6.87 23.47 -45.28
C ILE A 112 5.77 24.52 -45.19
N ASN A 113 5.93 25.59 -45.95
CA ASN A 113 4.83 26.50 -46.20
C ASN A 113 3.99 25.96 -47.36
N ILE A 114 3.06 25.04 -47.04
CA ILE A 114 2.20 24.37 -48.03
C ILE A 114 1.31 25.36 -48.83
N ARG A 115 1.16 26.59 -48.32
CA ARG A 115 0.42 27.69 -48.95
C ARG A 115 1.33 28.66 -49.73
N SER A 116 2.56 28.27 -50.02
CA SER A 116 3.46 29.05 -50.87
C SER A 116 3.29 28.67 -52.33
N ASP A 117 3.22 29.65 -53.24
CA ASP A 117 3.21 29.37 -54.68
C ASP A 117 4.44 28.58 -55.15
N MET A 118 5.56 28.66 -54.43
CA MET A 118 6.79 27.92 -54.74
C MET A 118 6.64 26.40 -54.60
N ILE A 119 5.71 25.93 -53.76
CA ILE A 119 5.49 24.50 -53.53
C ILE A 119 4.40 23.91 -54.43
N ARG A 120 3.65 24.77 -55.14
CA ARG A 120 2.42 24.41 -55.88
C ARG A 120 2.65 23.31 -56.91
N GLU A 121 3.79 23.31 -57.59
CA GLU A 121 4.14 22.29 -58.59
C GLU A 121 4.37 20.90 -57.97
N TYR A 122 4.81 20.85 -56.71
CA TYR A 122 5.09 19.63 -55.96
C TYR A 122 3.83 19.05 -55.31
N VAL A 123 2.76 19.83 -55.17
CA VAL A 123 1.53 19.39 -54.52
C VAL A 123 0.62 18.63 -55.50
N ASN A 124 0.22 17.42 -55.11
CA ASN A 124 -0.85 16.64 -55.70
C ASN A 124 -2.16 16.97 -54.98
N THR A 125 -2.90 17.93 -55.51
CA THR A 125 -4.19 18.35 -54.92
C THR A 125 -5.23 17.23 -54.89
N LYS A 126 -5.12 16.20 -55.74
CA LYS A 126 -6.01 15.02 -55.70
C LYS A 126 -5.82 14.18 -54.45
N ALA A 127 -4.64 14.21 -53.81
CA ALA A 127 -4.41 13.50 -52.55
C ALA A 127 -5.32 14.06 -51.42
N LEU A 128 -5.69 15.34 -51.48
CA LEU A 128 -6.60 15.98 -50.53
C LEU A 128 -8.05 15.47 -50.62
N ASP A 129 -8.36 14.59 -51.59
CA ASP A 129 -9.65 13.92 -51.70
C ASP A 129 -9.68 12.55 -50.99
N ASP A 130 -8.61 12.17 -50.28
CA ASP A 130 -8.60 11.00 -49.40
C ASP A 130 -9.69 11.15 -48.32
N PRO A 131 -10.71 10.26 -48.28
CA PRO A 131 -11.84 10.36 -47.35
C PRO A 131 -11.43 10.11 -45.89
N GLU A 132 -10.29 9.45 -45.68
CA GLU A 132 -9.76 9.18 -44.34
C GLU A 132 -8.98 10.40 -43.80
N ALA A 133 -8.42 11.22 -44.67
CA ALA A 133 -7.55 12.31 -44.28
C ALA A 133 -8.33 13.54 -43.77
N THR A 134 -7.77 14.21 -42.77
CA THR A 134 -8.31 15.45 -42.18
C THR A 134 -7.28 16.58 -42.15
N HIS A 135 -6.00 16.23 -42.05
CA HIS A 135 -4.88 17.15 -41.90
C HIS A 135 -3.70 16.73 -42.77
N VAL A 136 -2.79 17.67 -43.00
CA VAL A 136 -1.50 17.46 -43.64
C VAL A 136 -0.38 17.77 -42.65
N VAL A 137 0.66 16.94 -42.60
CA VAL A 137 1.88 17.21 -41.83
C VAL A 137 2.65 18.33 -42.51
N THR A 138 2.71 19.51 -41.89
CA THR A 138 3.41 20.69 -42.42
C THR A 138 4.65 21.05 -41.62
N GLY A 139 4.89 20.41 -40.48
CA GLY A 139 6.12 20.56 -39.72
C GLY A 139 6.48 19.34 -38.89
N ILE A 140 7.77 19.17 -38.61
CA ILE A 140 8.34 18.13 -37.77
C ILE A 140 9.27 18.78 -36.77
N GLN A 141 8.97 18.61 -35.48
CA GLN A 141 9.86 18.94 -34.39
C GLN A 141 10.78 17.75 -34.11
N TRP A 142 12.06 17.93 -34.38
CA TRP A 142 13.11 16.95 -34.13
C TRP A 142 13.76 17.17 -32.76
N GLY A 143 14.18 16.08 -32.13
CA GLY A 143 14.81 16.09 -30.83
C GLY A 143 14.88 14.70 -30.20
N GLY A 144 14.71 14.62 -28.88
CA GLY A 144 14.58 13.35 -28.18
C GLY A 144 14.00 13.55 -26.79
N ASN A 145 13.18 12.62 -26.32
CA ASN A 145 12.62 12.65 -24.97
C ASN A 145 13.02 11.36 -24.23
N ILE A 146 13.46 11.54 -23.00
CA ILE A 146 13.71 10.45 -22.06
C ILE A 146 12.82 10.64 -20.84
N MET A 147 12.13 9.56 -20.48
CA MET A 147 11.43 9.40 -19.23
C MET A 147 12.33 8.69 -18.24
N CYS A 148 12.57 9.32 -17.10
CA CYS A 148 13.25 8.70 -15.97
C CYS A 148 12.27 8.61 -14.80
N SER A 149 12.07 7.41 -14.26
CA SER A 149 11.18 7.15 -13.13
C SER A 149 11.98 6.58 -11.96
N PHE A 150 11.68 7.07 -10.77
CA PHE A 150 12.19 6.59 -9.49
C PHE A 150 11.00 6.07 -8.68
N GLU A 151 11.04 4.79 -8.33
CA GLU A 151 10.02 4.14 -7.49
C GLU A 151 10.68 3.58 -6.22
N GLN A 152 10.23 4.03 -5.06
CA GLN A 152 10.73 3.58 -3.76
C GLN A 152 9.61 2.95 -2.94
N SER A 153 9.83 1.77 -2.37
CA SER A 153 8.90 1.16 -1.42
C SER A 153 8.87 1.91 -0.09
N LEU A 154 7.69 1.99 0.52
CA LEU A 154 7.47 2.56 1.84
C LEU A 154 7.52 1.48 2.92
N ASN A 155 8.19 1.77 4.03
CA ASN A 155 8.20 0.98 5.26
C ASN A 155 7.14 1.49 6.25
N GLU A 156 6.90 0.71 7.31
CA GLU A 156 6.04 1.17 8.42
C GLU A 156 6.63 2.42 9.07
N GLY A 157 5.86 3.52 9.07
CA GLY A 157 6.25 4.80 9.65
C GLY A 157 6.90 5.79 8.68
N ASP A 158 7.17 5.39 7.43
CA ASP A 158 7.66 6.31 6.41
C ASP A 158 6.59 7.37 6.08
N ASP A 159 6.99 8.64 5.99
CA ASP A 159 6.15 9.72 5.50
C ASP A 159 6.20 9.76 3.96
N GLU A 160 5.07 9.43 3.33
CA GLU A 160 4.92 9.42 1.87
C GLU A 160 5.31 10.77 1.24
N MET A 161 4.93 11.89 1.88
CA MET A 161 5.23 13.23 1.37
C MET A 161 6.72 13.56 1.46
N GLU A 162 7.40 13.11 2.52
CA GLU A 162 8.84 13.30 2.68
C GLU A 162 9.61 12.49 1.61
N VAL A 163 9.25 11.22 1.42
CA VAL A 163 9.86 10.37 0.38
C VAL A 163 9.62 10.97 -1.00
N LYS A 164 8.39 11.41 -1.29
CA LYS A 164 8.05 12.07 -2.56
C LYS A 164 8.83 13.36 -2.77
N GLY A 165 8.94 14.20 -1.74
CA GLY A 165 9.71 15.44 -1.78
C GLY A 165 11.19 15.19 -2.07
N SER A 166 11.77 14.16 -1.44
CA SER A 166 13.15 13.72 -1.65
C SER A 166 13.41 13.27 -3.09
N LEU A 167 12.55 12.40 -3.64
CA LEU A 167 12.66 11.96 -5.04
C LEU A 167 12.48 13.11 -6.04
N LEU A 168 11.57 14.06 -5.77
CA LEU A 168 11.40 15.26 -6.59
C LEU A 168 12.63 16.19 -6.55
N ALA A 169 13.24 16.36 -5.38
CA ALA A 169 14.47 17.16 -5.22
C ALA A 169 15.63 16.55 -6.03
N ALA A 170 15.77 15.23 -5.97
CA ALA A 170 16.70 14.46 -6.79
C ALA A 170 16.49 14.72 -8.29
N CYS A 171 15.26 14.59 -8.81
CA CYS A 171 14.96 14.87 -10.21
C CYS A 171 15.29 16.32 -10.60
N ASN A 172 14.99 17.29 -9.73
CA ASN A 172 15.27 18.71 -9.97
C ASN A 172 16.77 19.01 -10.07
N SER A 173 17.63 18.30 -9.34
CA SER A 173 19.09 18.49 -9.40
C SER A 173 19.68 18.23 -10.80
N ALA A 174 19.02 17.40 -11.61
CA ALA A 174 19.41 17.15 -13.00
C ALA A 174 19.24 18.39 -13.89
N LYS A 175 18.22 19.21 -13.61
CA LYS A 175 17.85 20.37 -14.43
C LYS A 175 18.81 21.56 -14.27
N PHE A 176 19.34 21.76 -13.07
CA PHE A 176 20.07 23.00 -12.72
C PHE A 176 21.59 22.87 -12.72
N GLY A 177 22.15 21.68 -13.00
CA GLY A 177 23.61 21.47 -12.93
C GLY A 177 24.20 21.73 -11.54
N VAL A 178 23.36 21.79 -10.51
CA VAL A 178 23.75 21.99 -9.11
C VAL A 178 24.34 20.66 -8.62
N GLU A 179 25.55 20.71 -8.07
CA GLU A 179 26.02 19.64 -7.17
C GLU A 179 25.09 19.67 -5.95
N LEU A 180 24.53 18.52 -5.57
CA LEU A 180 23.72 18.39 -4.36
C LEU A 180 24.60 18.74 -3.14
N ASP A 181 24.62 20.03 -2.77
CA ASP A 181 25.18 20.49 -1.49
C ASP A 181 24.11 20.22 -0.43
N GLY A 182 24.05 18.95 -0.04
CA GLY A 182 22.88 18.32 0.55
C GLY A 182 22.57 17.04 -0.21
N GLY A 183 23.56 16.15 -0.27
CA GLY A 183 23.33 14.80 -0.77
C GLY A 183 22.13 14.18 -0.07
N LEU A 184 21.50 13.23 -0.74
CA LEU A 184 20.87 12.13 -0.03
C LEU A 184 21.97 11.54 0.86
N THR A 185 22.16 12.10 2.06
CA THR A 185 22.97 11.48 3.06
C THR A 185 22.28 10.15 3.28
N GLU A 186 22.91 9.09 2.80
CA GLU A 186 23.19 7.99 3.70
C GLU A 186 23.71 8.64 5.00
N GLU A 187 22.81 9.06 5.90
CA GLU A 187 23.06 8.90 7.32
C GLU A 187 23.14 7.38 7.52
N THR A 188 24.30 6.87 7.14
CA THR A 188 24.91 5.68 7.66
C THR A 188 25.12 5.93 9.15
N GLU A 189 24.03 5.93 9.92
CA GLU A 189 23.97 5.63 11.36
C GLU A 189 22.53 5.71 11.90
N ARG A 190 21.60 4.95 11.30
CA ARG A 190 20.61 4.12 12.03
C ARG A 190 19.80 3.26 11.06
N SER A 191 20.29 2.04 10.87
CA SER A 191 19.52 0.83 10.53
C SER A 191 18.26 1.00 9.67
N ASN A 192 18.34 0.68 8.38
CA ASN A 192 17.38 -0.29 7.84
C ASN A 192 17.88 -1.00 6.58
N LYS A 193 17.72 -2.32 6.58
CA LYS A 193 18.31 -3.27 5.64
C LYS A 193 17.49 -3.48 4.35
N ASN A 194 16.54 -2.61 3.99
CA ASN A 194 15.52 -2.90 2.95
C ASN A 194 15.04 -1.71 2.09
N MET A 195 15.81 -0.63 1.93
CA MET A 195 15.40 0.46 1.03
C MET A 195 16.01 0.21 -0.37
N SER A 196 15.19 -0.17 -1.35
CA SER A 196 15.62 -0.30 -2.75
C SER A 196 14.85 0.66 -3.62
N ILE A 197 15.54 1.64 -4.21
CA ILE A 197 15.00 2.51 -5.25
C ILE A 197 15.06 1.74 -6.56
N ARG A 198 13.95 1.66 -7.27
CA ARG A 198 13.88 1.15 -8.63
C ARG A 198 13.94 2.33 -9.60
N ILE A 199 14.90 2.31 -10.50
CA ILE A 199 15.06 3.30 -11.56
C ILE A 199 14.61 2.69 -12.88
N SER A 200 13.80 3.43 -13.65
CA SER A 200 13.36 3.02 -14.99
C SER A 200 13.59 4.15 -15.97
N ILE A 201 14.20 3.82 -17.10
CA ILE A 201 14.51 4.79 -18.16
C ILE A 201 13.85 4.32 -19.45
N LEU A 202 13.00 5.17 -20.03
CA LEU A 202 12.30 4.91 -21.28
C LEU A 202 12.50 6.08 -22.24
N GLY A 203 13.04 5.82 -23.42
CA GLY A 203 13.23 6.83 -24.44
C GLY A 203 13.51 6.17 -25.79
N ASP A 204 13.26 6.90 -26.87
CA ASP A 204 13.60 6.42 -28.22
C ASP A 204 15.10 6.56 -28.51
N ILE A 205 15.78 7.47 -27.80
CA ILE A 205 17.23 7.68 -27.83
C ILE A 205 17.74 7.51 -26.40
N VAL A 206 18.17 6.29 -26.06
CA VAL A 206 18.79 5.97 -24.76
C VAL A 206 20.21 5.48 -25.02
N PRO A 207 21.22 5.91 -24.24
CA PRO A 207 22.58 5.40 -24.40
C PRO A 207 22.62 3.89 -24.21
N LYS A 208 23.36 3.19 -25.07
CA LYS A 208 23.71 1.78 -24.85
C LYS A 208 24.74 1.76 -23.71
N ALA A 209 24.27 1.55 -22.48
CA ALA A 209 25.15 1.43 -21.33
C ALA A 209 25.49 -0.05 -21.07
N ASP A 210 26.73 -0.32 -20.64
CA ASP A 210 27.13 -1.66 -20.15
C ASP A 210 26.38 -2.01 -18.85
N SER A 211 25.93 -0.99 -18.10
CA SER A 211 25.05 -1.09 -16.93
C SER A 211 24.09 0.10 -16.88
N TYR A 212 22.81 -0.17 -16.64
CA TYR A 212 21.81 0.88 -16.40
C TYR A 212 21.98 1.49 -15.00
N PRO A 213 21.60 2.76 -14.81
CA PRO A 213 21.74 3.42 -13.52
C PRO A 213 20.92 2.71 -12.45
N THR A 214 21.57 2.48 -11.32
CA THR A 214 20.99 1.85 -10.12
C THR A 214 20.84 2.82 -8.97
N THR A 215 21.52 3.98 -9.03
CA THR A 215 21.42 5.07 -8.07
C THR A 215 20.82 6.33 -8.70
N VAL A 216 20.30 7.21 -7.85
CA VAL A 216 19.72 8.49 -8.27
C VAL A 216 20.77 9.34 -8.98
N GLU A 217 22.00 9.36 -8.47
CA GLU A 217 23.12 10.13 -8.98
C GLU A 217 23.52 9.66 -10.38
N GLU A 218 23.60 8.35 -10.60
CA GLU A 218 23.88 7.76 -11.92
C GLU A 218 22.79 8.13 -12.94
N ALA A 219 21.52 8.11 -12.52
CA ALA A 219 20.40 8.50 -13.37
C ALA A 219 20.46 10.00 -13.72
N VAL A 220 20.78 10.86 -12.76
CA VAL A 220 20.98 12.31 -12.97
C VAL A 220 22.13 12.56 -13.95
N GLN A 221 23.25 11.85 -13.82
CA GLN A 221 24.38 11.94 -14.75
C GLN A 221 24.00 11.51 -16.17
N LEU A 222 23.27 10.40 -16.32
CA LEU A 222 22.76 9.96 -17.62
C LEU A 222 21.86 11.03 -18.25
N MET A 223 20.98 11.65 -17.47
CA MET A 223 20.08 12.70 -17.95
C MET A 223 20.83 13.95 -18.43
N ARG A 224 21.96 14.31 -17.80
CA ARG A 224 22.82 15.41 -18.26
C ARG A 224 23.46 15.14 -19.62
N GLY A 225 23.73 13.88 -19.96
CA GLY A 225 24.29 13.49 -21.27
C GLY A 225 23.28 13.43 -22.42
N VAL A 226 21.98 13.56 -22.14
CA VAL A 226 20.92 13.41 -23.16
C VAL A 226 21.07 14.32 -24.37
N PRO A 227 21.40 15.62 -24.23
CA PRO A 227 21.60 16.50 -25.39
C PRO A 227 22.65 15.94 -26.37
N GLU A 228 23.79 15.44 -25.86
CA GLU A 228 24.85 14.85 -26.69
C GLU A 228 24.38 13.56 -27.37
N PHE A 229 23.61 12.73 -26.67
CA PHE A 229 23.03 11.51 -27.25
C PHE A 229 22.07 11.82 -28.39
N VAL A 230 21.24 12.87 -28.24
CA VAL A 230 20.30 13.30 -29.26
C VAL A 230 21.03 13.90 -30.46
N GLU A 231 22.07 14.72 -30.23
CA GLU A 231 22.91 15.30 -31.28
C GLU A 231 23.66 14.22 -32.09
N GLY A 232 24.04 13.11 -31.46
CA GLY A 232 24.67 11.97 -32.13
C GLY A 232 23.78 11.20 -33.12
N VAL A 233 22.49 11.52 -33.21
CA VAL A 233 21.50 10.79 -34.03
C VAL A 233 20.96 11.67 -35.15
N ASN A 234 20.79 11.08 -36.35
CA ASN A 234 20.13 11.72 -37.49
C ASN A 234 20.73 13.09 -37.85
N GLU A 235 22.07 13.14 -37.99
CA GLU A 235 22.80 14.36 -38.37
C GLU A 235 22.51 15.56 -37.44
N GLY A 236 22.41 15.32 -36.13
CA GLY A 236 22.13 16.36 -35.13
C GLY A 236 20.65 16.63 -34.91
N LYS A 237 19.73 15.99 -35.65
CA LYS A 237 18.28 16.20 -35.48
C LYS A 237 17.70 15.39 -34.32
N GLY A 238 18.22 14.19 -34.05
CA GLY A 238 17.56 13.22 -33.17
C GLY A 238 16.36 12.51 -33.83
N SER A 239 15.41 12.09 -33.00
CA SER A 239 14.13 11.48 -33.36
C SER A 239 13.00 12.50 -33.45
N VAL A 240 11.81 12.08 -33.88
CA VAL A 240 10.65 13.00 -33.94
C VAL A 240 10.01 13.14 -32.56
N LEU A 241 9.90 14.37 -32.08
CA LEU A 241 9.16 14.70 -30.85
C LEU A 241 7.68 15.00 -31.12
N GLN A 242 7.40 15.76 -32.16
CA GLN A 242 6.06 16.32 -32.42
C GLN A 242 5.86 16.61 -33.90
N TYR A 243 4.63 16.47 -34.37
CA TYR A 243 4.22 16.88 -35.71
C TYR A 243 3.33 18.12 -35.64
N LYS A 244 3.49 19.00 -36.63
CA LYS A 244 2.64 20.18 -36.83
C LYS A 244 1.75 19.93 -38.03
N LEU A 245 0.44 20.05 -37.80
CA LEU A 245 -0.60 19.66 -38.72
C LEU A 245 -1.44 20.85 -39.15
N GLU A 246 -1.72 20.94 -40.46
CA GLU A 246 -2.62 21.92 -41.04
C GLU A 246 -3.90 21.24 -41.57
N PRO A 247 -5.11 21.74 -41.23
CA PRO A 247 -6.36 21.15 -41.72
C PRO A 247 -6.42 21.19 -43.25
N ILE A 248 -6.87 20.09 -43.87
CA ILE A 248 -7.03 19.98 -45.32
C ILE A 248 -7.92 21.09 -45.86
N GLU A 249 -8.97 21.48 -45.14
CA GLU A 249 -9.88 22.57 -45.52
C GLU A 249 -9.15 23.90 -45.77
N LYS A 250 -8.21 24.27 -44.88
CA LYS A 250 -7.42 25.50 -45.04
C LYS A 250 -6.55 25.46 -46.28
N ILE A 251 -6.03 24.28 -46.61
CA ILE A 251 -5.22 24.05 -47.80
C ILE A 251 -6.11 24.10 -49.04
N ARG A 252 -7.29 23.46 -49.04
CA ARG A 252 -8.23 23.50 -50.17
C ARG A 252 -8.63 24.92 -50.54
N THR A 253 -8.94 25.77 -49.55
CA THR A 253 -9.26 27.19 -49.77
C THR A 253 -8.11 27.93 -50.47
N HIS A 254 -6.86 27.62 -50.14
CA HIS A 254 -5.71 28.27 -50.77
C HIS A 254 -5.47 27.81 -52.22
N PHE A 255 -5.81 26.56 -52.56
CA PHE A 255 -5.63 26.01 -53.90
C PHE A 255 -6.86 26.22 -54.82
N ASP A 256 -7.81 27.08 -54.43
CA ASP A 256 -9.06 27.33 -55.14
C ASP A 256 -9.87 26.04 -55.44
N LEU A 257 -9.79 25.07 -54.52
CA LEU A 257 -10.52 23.81 -54.64
C LEU A 257 -11.89 23.94 -53.97
N GLU A 258 -12.90 23.28 -54.54
CA GLU A 258 -14.22 23.21 -53.90
C GLU A 258 -14.08 22.66 -52.47
N THR A 259 -14.54 23.46 -51.50
CA THR A 259 -14.70 23.02 -50.12
C THR A 259 -15.77 21.93 -50.13
N ARG A 260 -15.35 20.68 -49.93
CA ARG A 260 -16.31 19.62 -49.60
C ARG A 260 -16.81 19.87 -48.18
N SER A 261 -18.04 19.45 -47.86
CA SER A 261 -18.48 19.41 -46.47
C SER A 261 -17.34 18.81 -45.67
N ALA A 262 -16.82 19.58 -44.72
CA ALA A 262 -15.93 19.05 -43.68
C ALA A 262 -16.50 17.68 -43.34
N ALA A 263 -15.72 16.61 -43.53
CA ALA A 263 -16.08 15.37 -42.86
C ALA A 263 -16.05 15.77 -41.39
N VAL A 264 -17.23 16.01 -40.80
CA VAL A 264 -17.37 16.61 -39.48
C VAL A 264 -16.43 15.82 -38.61
N ILE A 265 -15.43 16.50 -38.04
CA ILE A 265 -14.58 15.84 -37.06
C ILE A 265 -15.56 15.55 -35.94
N ASN A 266 -16.05 14.30 -35.87
CA ASN A 266 -16.82 13.76 -34.78
C ASN A 266 -15.86 13.72 -33.59
N THR A 267 -15.63 14.91 -33.05
CA THR A 267 -14.82 15.16 -31.87
C THR A 267 -15.70 14.77 -30.72
N ILE A 268 -15.26 13.76 -29.99
CA ILE A 268 -15.95 13.37 -28.75
C ILE A 268 -15.87 14.56 -27.82
N ARG A 269 -17.00 14.92 -27.21
CA ARG A 269 -17.07 16.03 -26.24
C ARG A 269 -15.95 15.91 -25.20
N SER A 270 -15.25 17.02 -24.94
CA SER A 270 -14.11 17.04 -24.01
C SER A 270 -14.47 16.53 -22.63
N GLU A 271 -15.69 16.79 -22.17
CA GLU A 271 -16.18 16.30 -20.88
C GLU A 271 -16.23 14.77 -20.82
N LEU A 272 -16.53 14.10 -21.94
CA LEU A 272 -16.51 12.64 -22.03
C LEU A 272 -15.08 12.10 -22.10
N VAL A 273 -14.18 12.79 -22.81
CA VAL A 273 -12.75 12.45 -22.85
C VAL A 273 -12.16 12.46 -21.44
N ASP A 274 -12.39 13.55 -20.70
CA ASP A 274 -11.89 13.72 -19.34
C ASP A 274 -12.55 12.71 -18.37
N LYS A 275 -13.82 12.35 -18.60
CA LYS A 275 -14.50 11.32 -17.82
C LYS A 275 -13.91 9.92 -18.04
N VAL A 276 -13.62 9.55 -19.28
CA VAL A 276 -12.92 8.28 -19.60
C VAL A 276 -11.54 8.26 -18.95
N GLU A 277 -10.77 9.34 -19.07
CA GLU A 277 -9.46 9.49 -18.42
C GLU A 277 -9.56 9.25 -16.90
N SER A 278 -10.47 9.93 -16.23
CA SER A 278 -10.70 9.77 -14.78
C SER A 278 -11.13 8.36 -14.38
N ILE A 279 -11.93 7.68 -15.21
CA ILE A 279 -12.32 6.29 -14.96
C ILE A 279 -11.12 5.35 -15.03
N PHE A 280 -10.18 5.55 -15.96
CA PHE A 280 -8.96 4.73 -16.02
C PHE A 280 -8.08 4.93 -14.79
N ASP A 281 -7.92 6.16 -14.31
CA ASP A 281 -7.23 6.42 -13.05
C ASP A 281 -7.92 5.70 -11.88
N THR A 282 -9.25 5.76 -11.83
CA THR A 282 -10.07 5.08 -10.81
C THR A 282 -9.90 3.56 -10.85
N ILE A 283 -9.90 2.96 -12.06
CA ILE A 283 -9.67 1.52 -12.25
C ILE A 283 -8.32 1.10 -11.68
N VAL A 284 -7.25 1.84 -12.00
CA VAL A 284 -5.90 1.53 -11.54
C VAL A 284 -5.82 1.59 -10.01
N GLU A 285 -6.34 2.66 -9.41
CA GLU A 285 -6.37 2.84 -7.96
C GLU A 285 -7.14 1.70 -7.27
N ASN A 286 -8.37 1.43 -7.73
CA ASN A 286 -9.21 0.39 -7.16
C ASN A 286 -8.62 -1.01 -7.30
N ARG A 287 -7.97 -1.30 -8.43
CA ARG A 287 -7.27 -2.57 -8.64
C ARG A 287 -6.15 -2.75 -7.63
N ILE A 288 -5.34 -1.72 -7.40
CA ILE A 288 -4.25 -1.75 -6.41
C ILE A 288 -4.84 -2.00 -5.02
N ARG A 289 -5.82 -1.20 -4.59
CA ARG A 289 -6.47 -1.30 -3.28
C ARG A 289 -7.06 -2.69 -3.04
N LEU A 290 -7.83 -3.21 -4.01
CA LEU A 290 -8.45 -4.52 -3.92
C LEU A 290 -7.41 -5.65 -3.92
N THR A 291 -6.39 -5.56 -4.77
CA THR A 291 -5.31 -6.56 -4.85
C THR A 291 -4.53 -6.63 -3.56
N GLU A 292 -4.15 -5.49 -2.99
CA GLU A 292 -3.40 -5.43 -1.74
C GLU A 292 -4.24 -5.91 -0.55
N GLY A 293 -5.47 -5.39 -0.40
CA GLY A 293 -6.36 -5.82 0.68
C GLY A 293 -6.65 -7.33 0.62
N SER A 294 -6.80 -7.88 -0.59
CA SER A 294 -6.98 -9.32 -0.78
C SER A 294 -5.69 -10.11 -0.50
N ASN A 295 -4.53 -9.64 -0.96
CA ASN A 295 -3.26 -10.34 -0.78
C ASN A 295 -2.79 -10.34 0.68
N ASP A 296 -3.00 -9.23 1.40
CA ASP A 296 -2.72 -9.14 2.84
C ASP A 296 -3.52 -10.21 3.61
N ILE A 297 -4.72 -10.57 3.12
CA ILE A 297 -5.52 -11.67 3.68
C ILE A 297 -5.06 -13.05 3.21
N LEU A 298 -4.87 -13.23 1.91
CA LEU A 298 -4.51 -14.52 1.32
C LEU A 298 -3.13 -15.02 1.76
N LYS A 299 -2.22 -14.12 2.17
CA LYS A 299 -0.96 -14.49 2.84
C LYS A 299 -1.18 -15.38 4.06
N TYR A 300 -2.30 -15.20 4.76
CA TYR A 300 -2.72 -15.98 5.93
C TYR A 300 -3.88 -16.93 5.61
N SER A 301 -4.02 -17.36 4.34
CA SER A 301 -5.12 -18.21 3.85
C SER A 301 -5.33 -19.49 4.67
N GLN A 302 -4.26 -20.05 5.23
CA GLN A 302 -4.31 -21.21 6.13
C GLN A 302 -5.02 -20.95 7.45
N TYR A 303 -5.26 -19.70 7.84
CA TYR A 303 -5.92 -19.34 9.10
C TYR A 303 -7.33 -18.80 8.91
N ILE A 304 -7.89 -18.90 7.71
CA ILE A 304 -9.27 -18.50 7.40
C ILE A 304 -10.06 -19.67 6.81
N ALA A 305 -11.39 -19.55 6.84
CA ALA A 305 -12.27 -20.55 6.24
C ALA A 305 -12.03 -20.67 4.72
N GLU A 306 -12.12 -21.89 4.18
CA GLU A 306 -11.92 -22.15 2.76
C GLU A 306 -12.95 -21.42 1.87
N THR A 307 -14.16 -21.21 2.39
CA THR A 307 -15.21 -20.42 1.73
C THR A 307 -14.81 -18.96 1.57
N GLU A 308 -14.18 -18.35 2.59
CA GLU A 308 -13.70 -16.96 2.53
C GLU A 308 -12.53 -16.82 1.55
N GLU A 309 -11.58 -17.76 1.58
CA GLU A 309 -10.48 -17.77 0.62
C GLU A 309 -10.98 -17.87 -0.83
N LYS A 310 -11.97 -18.73 -1.09
CA LYS A 310 -12.61 -18.86 -2.40
C LYS A 310 -13.37 -17.59 -2.79
N ARG A 311 -14.05 -16.95 -1.84
CA ARG A 311 -14.77 -15.67 -2.04
C ARG A 311 -13.82 -14.57 -2.50
N ILE A 312 -12.74 -14.33 -1.74
CA ILE A 312 -11.72 -13.30 -2.05
C ILE A 312 -11.10 -13.54 -3.44
N LYS A 313 -10.70 -14.79 -3.72
CA LYS A 313 -10.16 -15.16 -5.05
C LYS A 313 -11.16 -14.95 -6.17
N LYS A 314 -12.46 -15.14 -5.92
CA LYS A 314 -13.52 -14.90 -6.91
C LYS A 314 -13.74 -13.41 -7.13
N GLU A 315 -13.73 -12.59 -6.09
CA GLU A 315 -13.86 -11.14 -6.16
C GLU A 315 -12.71 -10.53 -7.00
N LEU A 316 -11.45 -10.92 -6.74
CA LEU A 316 -10.30 -10.52 -7.57
C LEU A 316 -10.46 -10.91 -9.05
N LYS A 317 -10.89 -12.14 -9.30
CA LYS A 317 -11.09 -12.63 -10.68
C LYS A 317 -12.23 -11.88 -11.38
N SER A 318 -13.31 -11.56 -10.67
CA SER A 318 -14.42 -10.79 -11.24
C SER A 318 -13.95 -9.39 -11.60
N PHE A 319 -13.27 -8.69 -10.69
CA PHE A 319 -12.74 -7.36 -10.95
C PHE A 319 -11.86 -7.33 -12.21
N ASN A 320 -10.89 -8.24 -12.32
CA ASN A 320 -10.00 -8.29 -13.49
C ASN A 320 -10.73 -8.59 -14.80
N ARG A 321 -11.78 -9.43 -14.75
CA ARG A 321 -12.60 -9.72 -15.93
C ARG A 321 -13.43 -8.50 -16.31
N ASP A 322 -14.11 -7.90 -15.34
CA ASP A 322 -15.02 -6.78 -15.58
C ASP A 322 -14.22 -5.53 -16.03
N GLU A 323 -12.99 -5.32 -15.55
CA GLU A 323 -12.04 -4.33 -16.07
C GLU A 323 -11.71 -4.59 -17.55
N GLN A 324 -11.42 -5.84 -17.91
CA GLN A 324 -11.08 -6.19 -19.29
C GLN A 324 -12.29 -6.04 -20.23
N ASP A 325 -13.47 -6.43 -19.76
CA ASP A 325 -14.72 -6.30 -20.50
C ASP A 325 -15.00 -4.80 -20.76
N PHE A 326 -14.86 -3.94 -19.75
CA PHE A 326 -14.98 -2.49 -19.93
C PHE A 326 -13.97 -1.93 -20.94
N LYS A 327 -12.69 -2.33 -20.87
CA LYS A 327 -11.65 -1.89 -21.83
C LYS A 327 -11.97 -2.34 -23.26
N ASN A 328 -12.50 -3.56 -23.44
CA ASN A 328 -12.89 -4.07 -24.75
C ASN A 328 -14.11 -3.33 -25.31
N SER A 329 -15.15 -3.12 -24.48
CA SER A 329 -16.32 -2.33 -24.89
C SER A 329 -15.93 -0.90 -25.25
N LEU A 330 -15.03 -0.28 -24.49
CA LEU A 330 -14.51 1.05 -24.83
C LEU A 330 -13.77 1.04 -26.17
N PHE A 331 -12.91 0.05 -26.43
CA PHE A 331 -12.26 -0.10 -27.73
C PHE A 331 -13.27 -0.15 -28.87
N GLU A 332 -14.29 -1.00 -28.75
CA GLU A 332 -15.34 -1.17 -29.76
C GLU A 332 -16.15 0.12 -29.97
N THR A 333 -16.60 0.76 -28.89
CA THR A 333 -17.37 2.02 -28.94
C THR A 333 -16.55 3.14 -29.56
N ILE A 334 -15.28 3.33 -29.15
CA ILE A 334 -14.41 4.37 -29.74
C ILE A 334 -14.13 4.08 -31.22
N GLN A 335 -13.92 2.82 -31.61
CA GLN A 335 -13.74 2.44 -33.00
C GLN A 335 -15.02 2.67 -33.84
N GLY A 336 -16.20 2.40 -33.28
CA GLY A 336 -17.49 2.69 -33.89
C GLY A 336 -17.69 4.19 -34.15
N ILE A 337 -17.39 5.03 -33.16
CA ILE A 337 -17.44 6.51 -33.28
C ILE A 337 -16.54 6.97 -34.45
N GLN A 338 -15.37 6.35 -34.62
CA GLN A 338 -14.38 6.74 -35.62
C GLN A 338 -14.72 6.32 -37.05
N THR A 339 -15.39 5.18 -37.23
CA THR A 339 -15.69 4.58 -38.55
C THR A 339 -17.04 5.03 -39.13
N GLY A 340 -17.94 5.58 -38.31
CA GLY A 340 -18.94 6.54 -38.79
C GLY A 340 -20.19 5.99 -39.48
N GLU A 341 -20.71 4.83 -39.09
CA GLU A 341 -22.13 4.52 -39.35
C GLU A 341 -23.00 5.11 -38.21
N ALA A 342 -23.39 6.40 -38.36
CA ALA A 342 -24.41 7.14 -37.59
C ALA A 342 -24.04 7.94 -36.30
N GLY A 343 -23.27 9.05 -36.44
CA GLY A 343 -23.40 10.29 -35.63
C GLY A 343 -23.67 10.17 -34.11
N LYS A 344 -24.64 10.93 -33.59
CA LYS A 344 -24.97 11.11 -32.14
C LYS A 344 -25.25 9.82 -31.35
N ALA A 345 -25.70 8.75 -32.01
CA ALA A 345 -26.04 7.50 -31.34
C ALA A 345 -24.82 6.87 -30.63
N HIS A 346 -23.61 7.16 -31.10
CA HIS A 346 -22.37 6.60 -30.55
C HIS A 346 -21.84 7.36 -29.32
N GLU A 347 -22.12 8.66 -29.17
CA GLU A 347 -21.81 9.35 -27.90
C GLU A 347 -22.76 8.92 -26.79
N ASP A 348 -24.03 8.66 -27.11
CA ASP A 348 -25.00 8.12 -26.16
C ASP A 348 -24.61 6.70 -25.73
N GLU A 349 -24.03 5.90 -26.63
CA GLU A 349 -23.43 4.59 -26.31
C GLU A 349 -22.26 4.73 -25.34
N LEU A 350 -21.32 5.66 -25.61
CA LEU A 350 -20.21 5.94 -24.70
C LEU A 350 -20.73 6.38 -23.32
N VAL A 351 -21.73 7.28 -23.27
CA VAL A 351 -22.37 7.68 -21.99
C VAL A 351 -22.98 6.48 -21.28
N GLY A 352 -23.63 5.57 -22.01
CA GLY A 352 -24.16 4.32 -21.49
C GLY A 352 -23.06 3.46 -20.85
N LEU A 353 -21.96 3.24 -21.56
CA LEU A 353 -20.81 2.47 -21.08
C LEU A 353 -20.17 3.09 -19.82
N LEU A 354 -20.04 4.43 -19.77
CA LEU A 354 -19.50 5.11 -18.59
C LEU A 354 -20.42 4.96 -17.37
N ARG A 355 -21.74 4.97 -17.57
CA ARG A 355 -22.71 4.71 -16.48
C ARG A 355 -22.65 3.26 -16.01
N GLU A 356 -22.52 2.30 -16.94
CA GLU A 356 -22.36 0.88 -16.58
C GLU A 356 -21.10 0.65 -15.74
N PHE A 357 -20.01 1.38 -16.01
CA PHE A 357 -18.83 1.37 -15.14
C PHE A 357 -19.13 1.89 -13.73
N GLU A 358 -19.83 3.03 -13.61
CA GLU A 358 -20.16 3.64 -12.31
C GLU A 358 -21.03 2.73 -11.43
N GLU A 359 -21.88 1.91 -12.04
CA GLU A 359 -22.72 0.92 -11.35
C GLU A 359 -22.03 -0.46 -11.22
N GLY A 360 -20.90 -0.65 -11.89
CA GLY A 360 -20.18 -1.91 -12.02
C GLY A 360 -19.23 -2.21 -10.87
N SER A 361 -18.69 -3.44 -10.86
CA SER A 361 -17.80 -3.97 -9.81
C SER A 361 -16.46 -3.23 -9.68
N CYS A 362 -16.04 -2.53 -10.73
CA CYS A 362 -14.79 -1.76 -10.76
C CYS A 362 -14.93 -0.34 -10.19
N SER A 363 -16.16 0.09 -9.88
CA SER A 363 -16.43 1.39 -9.27
C SER A 363 -15.86 1.48 -7.85
N SER A 364 -15.57 2.71 -7.41
CA SER A 364 -15.02 2.94 -6.06
C SER A 364 -15.99 2.52 -4.96
N SER A 365 -17.30 2.71 -5.15
CA SER A 365 -18.31 2.27 -4.19
C SER A 365 -18.32 0.75 -4.00
N MET A 366 -18.27 -0.02 -5.10
CA MET A 366 -18.26 -1.48 -5.01
C MET A 366 -16.96 -1.99 -4.37
N VAL A 367 -15.82 -1.41 -4.74
CA VAL A 367 -14.52 -1.78 -4.17
C VAL A 367 -14.47 -1.43 -2.68
N ASP A 368 -15.01 -0.29 -2.28
CA ASP A 368 -15.12 0.11 -0.87
C ASP A 368 -15.99 -0.87 -0.08
N GLU A 369 -17.09 -1.35 -0.63
CA GLU A 369 -17.95 -2.36 0.00
C GLU A 369 -17.21 -3.70 0.17
N VAL A 370 -16.48 -4.15 -0.86
CA VAL A 370 -15.67 -5.37 -0.78
C VAL A 370 -14.58 -5.23 0.29
N ILE A 371 -13.83 -4.13 0.30
CA ILE A 371 -12.80 -3.86 1.31
C ILE A 371 -13.41 -3.74 2.71
N LYS A 372 -14.59 -3.12 2.86
CA LYS A 372 -15.31 -3.10 4.16
C LYS A 372 -15.67 -4.52 4.61
N SER A 373 -16.06 -5.41 3.68
CA SER A 373 -16.34 -6.82 4.00
C SER A 373 -15.11 -7.59 4.51
N TYR A 374 -13.90 -7.08 4.26
CA TYR A 374 -12.64 -7.66 4.70
C TYR A 374 -12.22 -7.26 6.12
N GLN A 375 -12.90 -6.31 6.77
CA GLN A 375 -12.49 -5.76 8.06
C GLN A 375 -12.35 -6.82 9.16
N ALA A 376 -13.31 -7.74 9.27
CA ALA A 376 -13.27 -8.80 10.28
C ALA A 376 -12.09 -9.77 10.06
N LEU A 377 -11.80 -10.11 8.80
CA LEU A 377 -10.64 -10.93 8.43
C LEU A 377 -9.33 -10.19 8.69
N SER A 378 -9.29 -8.88 8.42
CA SER A 378 -8.11 -8.04 8.67
C SER A 378 -7.76 -7.97 10.17
N ARG A 379 -8.77 -7.85 11.05
CA ARG A 379 -8.56 -7.89 12.52
C ARG A 379 -8.02 -9.23 12.96
N ARG A 380 -8.61 -10.32 12.46
CA ARG A 380 -8.13 -11.69 12.70
C ARG A 380 -6.67 -11.87 12.29
N ILE A 381 -6.28 -11.36 11.14
CA ILE A 381 -4.89 -11.45 10.65
C ILE A 381 -3.95 -10.60 11.50
N SER A 382 -4.40 -9.42 11.94
CA SER A 382 -3.62 -8.58 12.86
C SER A 382 -3.35 -9.32 14.17
N PHE A 383 -4.36 -10.00 14.72
CA PHE A 383 -4.21 -10.84 15.91
C PHE A 383 -3.25 -12.02 15.68
N ILE A 384 -3.36 -12.72 14.54
CA ILE A 384 -2.46 -13.84 14.20
C ILE A 384 -1.02 -13.34 14.07
N SER A 385 -0.81 -12.24 13.37
CA SER A 385 0.50 -11.62 13.23
C SER A 385 1.07 -11.19 14.58
N HIS A 386 0.24 -10.68 15.48
CA HIS A 386 0.64 -10.41 16.86
C HIS A 386 1.07 -11.69 17.57
N CYS A 387 0.28 -12.77 17.50
CA CYS A 387 0.62 -14.08 18.09
C CYS A 387 1.99 -14.59 17.62
N GLU A 388 2.26 -14.52 16.31
CA GLU A 388 3.54 -14.93 15.73
C GLU A 388 4.71 -14.10 16.28
N LYS A 389 4.56 -12.78 16.38
CA LYS A 389 5.60 -11.87 16.94
C LYS A 389 5.97 -12.20 18.38
N VAL A 390 5.03 -12.77 19.14
CA VAL A 390 5.22 -13.11 20.56
C VAL A 390 5.33 -14.61 20.81
N ASN A 391 5.70 -15.38 19.76
CA ASN A 391 5.95 -16.82 19.79
C ASN A 391 4.78 -17.68 20.30
N ILE A 392 3.54 -17.30 19.92
CA ILE A 392 2.33 -18.10 20.13
C ILE A 392 1.97 -18.79 18.81
N GLU A 393 1.90 -20.13 18.81
CA GLU A 393 1.53 -20.90 17.61
C GLU A 393 0.01 -20.89 17.39
N VAL A 394 -0.45 -20.33 16.28
CA VAL A 394 -1.86 -20.41 15.89
C VAL A 394 -2.11 -21.70 15.09
N ILE A 395 -3.14 -22.45 15.46
CA ILE A 395 -3.50 -23.69 14.75
C ILE A 395 -4.14 -23.34 13.40
N SER A 396 -3.51 -23.80 12.31
CA SER A 396 -3.98 -23.58 10.94
C SER A 396 -4.99 -24.62 10.47
N ARG A 397 -5.74 -24.28 9.42
CA ARG A 397 -6.62 -25.18 8.66
C ARG A 397 -5.83 -26.39 8.17
N GLY A 398 -6.44 -27.57 8.26
CA GLY A 398 -5.81 -28.84 7.89
C GLY A 398 -4.99 -29.50 9.02
N ARG A 399 -4.75 -28.80 10.13
CA ARG A 399 -4.22 -29.40 11.37
C ARG A 399 -5.40 -29.58 12.34
N HIS A 400 -6.11 -30.68 12.14
CA HIS A 400 -7.51 -30.82 12.56
C HIS A 400 -7.77 -30.99 14.06
N GLU A 401 -6.76 -31.35 14.85
CA GLU A 401 -6.97 -31.69 16.26
C GLU A 401 -5.82 -31.21 17.13
N ILE A 402 -6.18 -30.68 18.31
CA ILE A 402 -5.24 -30.35 19.39
C ILE A 402 -4.30 -31.52 19.69
N SER A 403 -4.80 -32.75 19.62
CA SER A 403 -4.06 -34.00 19.88
C SER A 403 -2.79 -34.12 19.03
N ASN A 404 -2.79 -33.59 17.80
CA ASN A 404 -1.64 -33.66 16.90
C ASN A 404 -0.47 -32.77 17.32
N PHE A 405 -0.72 -31.80 18.20
CA PHE A 405 0.29 -30.85 18.69
C PHE A 405 0.81 -31.20 20.08
N LEU A 406 0.30 -32.30 20.65
CA LEU A 406 0.64 -32.76 21.99
C LEU A 406 1.32 -34.11 21.89
N SER A 407 2.63 -34.17 22.18
CA SER A 407 3.32 -35.45 22.21
C SER A 407 3.25 -36.11 23.61
N PRO A 408 2.96 -37.43 23.71
CA PRO A 408 3.12 -38.16 24.98
C PRO A 408 4.56 -38.18 25.49
N SER A 409 5.55 -38.00 24.60
CA SER A 409 6.98 -37.98 24.95
C SER A 409 7.47 -36.61 25.39
N GLU A 410 6.70 -35.54 25.17
CA GLU A 410 7.01 -34.21 25.66
C GLU A 410 6.65 -34.09 27.14
N THR A 411 7.61 -33.73 27.97
CA THR A 411 7.42 -33.50 29.41
C THR A 411 7.10 -32.04 29.73
N GLY A 412 7.12 -31.16 28.73
CA GLY A 412 6.84 -29.73 28.85
C GLY A 412 5.36 -29.41 29.11
N LYS A 413 5.12 -28.18 29.56
CA LYS A 413 3.77 -27.62 29.73
C LYS A 413 3.32 -27.02 28.40
N THR A 414 2.06 -27.27 28.03
CA THR A 414 1.43 -26.59 26.89
C THR A 414 0.15 -25.90 27.33
N PHE A 415 0.01 -24.63 26.97
CA PHE A 415 -1.18 -23.83 27.18
C PHE A 415 -1.85 -23.55 25.83
N ILE A 416 -3.15 -23.82 25.74
CA ILE A 416 -3.93 -23.62 24.53
C ILE A 416 -5.10 -22.70 24.84
N PHE A 417 -5.12 -21.54 24.18
CA PHE A 417 -6.22 -20.59 24.22
C PHE A 417 -7.25 -20.94 23.14
N ILE A 418 -8.50 -21.12 23.53
CA ILE A 418 -9.57 -21.60 22.68
C ILE A 418 -10.56 -20.48 22.39
N ILE A 419 -10.77 -20.22 21.09
CA ILE A 419 -11.79 -19.30 20.58
C ILE A 419 -12.96 -20.16 20.06
N PRO A 420 -14.14 -20.13 20.71
CA PRO A 420 -15.18 -21.15 20.56
C PRO A 420 -16.03 -21.08 19.27
N MET A 421 -16.14 -19.92 18.61
CA MET A 421 -16.95 -19.57 17.40
C MET A 421 -18.16 -18.64 17.61
N PRO A 422 -18.46 -17.79 16.60
CA PRO A 422 -17.60 -16.72 16.12
C PRO A 422 -17.65 -15.55 17.11
N ILE A 423 -16.47 -15.08 17.53
CA ILE A 423 -16.31 -13.90 18.38
C ILE A 423 -15.44 -12.91 17.62
N ASP A 424 -15.77 -11.61 17.66
CA ASP A 424 -14.90 -10.57 17.10
C ASP A 424 -13.54 -10.62 17.81
N TYR A 425 -12.45 -10.63 17.03
CA TYR A 425 -11.08 -10.66 17.55
C TYR A 425 -10.77 -9.45 18.43
N THR A 426 -11.44 -8.31 18.23
CA THR A 426 -11.39 -7.16 19.14
C THR A 426 -11.85 -7.54 20.54
N THR A 427 -12.95 -8.28 20.64
CA THR A 427 -13.48 -8.78 21.92
C THR A 427 -12.56 -9.82 22.53
N VAL A 428 -11.90 -10.65 21.71
CA VAL A 428 -10.88 -11.60 22.19
C VAL A 428 -9.72 -10.85 22.82
N GLU A 429 -9.13 -9.88 22.12
CA GLU A 429 -7.98 -9.10 22.61
C GLU A 429 -8.29 -8.30 23.88
N GLN A 430 -9.54 -7.84 24.03
CA GLN A 430 -10.01 -7.12 25.23
C GLN A 430 -10.47 -8.06 26.36
N SER A 431 -10.53 -9.37 26.13
CA SER A 431 -11.04 -10.32 27.11
C SER A 431 -10.08 -10.53 28.28
N HIS A 432 -10.66 -10.84 29.44
CA HIS A 432 -9.92 -11.23 30.63
C HIS A 432 -9.09 -12.50 30.35
N ASP A 433 -9.67 -13.46 29.64
CA ASP A 433 -9.02 -14.71 29.28
C ASP A 433 -7.78 -14.50 28.42
N TRP A 434 -7.83 -13.60 27.42
CA TRP A 434 -6.65 -13.30 26.59
C TRP A 434 -5.54 -12.68 27.42
N HIS A 435 -5.88 -11.74 28.31
CA HIS A 435 -4.88 -11.12 29.17
C HIS A 435 -4.22 -12.13 30.12
N ILE A 436 -5.01 -13.01 30.74
CA ILE A 436 -4.50 -14.10 31.58
C ILE A 436 -3.58 -15.01 30.77
N PHE A 437 -3.94 -15.31 29.52
CA PHE A 437 -3.12 -16.13 28.63
C PHE A 437 -1.75 -15.48 28.33
N GLN A 438 -1.71 -14.17 28.12
CA GLN A 438 -0.45 -13.42 27.95
C GLN A 438 0.41 -13.45 29.22
N LEU A 439 -0.19 -13.22 30.40
CA LEU A 439 0.54 -13.29 31.67
C LEU A 439 1.15 -14.67 31.90
N LEU A 440 0.41 -15.73 31.58
CA LEU A 440 0.93 -17.09 31.68
C LEU A 440 2.15 -17.33 30.84
N ARG A 441 2.19 -16.75 29.64
CA ARG A 441 3.35 -16.82 28.75
C ARG A 441 4.55 -16.15 29.36
N GLU A 442 4.36 -14.94 29.89
CA GLU A 442 5.43 -14.21 30.60
C GLU A 442 5.94 -14.98 31.83
N ASP A 443 5.05 -15.68 32.53
CA ASP A 443 5.38 -16.41 33.75
C ASP A 443 5.92 -17.83 33.50
N ASN A 444 5.85 -18.35 32.26
CA ASN A 444 6.25 -19.72 31.91
C ASN A 444 7.04 -19.76 30.58
N GLU A 445 8.27 -19.25 30.59
CA GLU A 445 9.13 -19.18 29.38
C GLU A 445 9.40 -20.55 28.73
N ASP A 446 9.48 -21.62 29.52
CA ASP A 446 9.74 -22.99 29.02
C ASP A 446 8.48 -23.72 28.49
N ALA A 447 7.32 -23.08 28.54
CA ALA A 447 6.05 -23.68 28.12
C ALA A 447 5.69 -23.31 26.67
N LYS A 448 4.97 -24.22 26.01
CA LYS A 448 4.43 -23.97 24.67
C LYS A 448 3.08 -23.24 24.76
N PHE A 449 2.89 -22.22 23.94
CA PHE A 449 1.64 -21.45 23.88
C PHE A 449 1.01 -21.55 22.49
N MET A 450 -0.28 -21.86 22.46
CA MET A 450 -1.02 -22.04 21.23
C MET A 450 -2.39 -21.35 21.26
N VAL A 451 -2.88 -20.92 20.10
CA VAL A 451 -4.27 -20.47 19.93
C VAL A 451 -4.99 -21.42 18.98
N HIS A 452 -6.17 -21.89 19.40
CA HIS A 452 -7.09 -22.61 18.55
C HIS A 452 -8.37 -21.82 18.35
N ASP A 453 -8.61 -21.38 17.11
CA ASP A 453 -9.92 -20.88 16.70
C ASP A 453 -10.76 -22.02 16.11
N ALA A 454 -11.88 -22.32 16.78
CA ALA A 454 -12.82 -23.33 16.35
C ALA A 454 -13.45 -23.01 14.99
N SER A 455 -13.37 -21.76 14.50
CA SER A 455 -13.78 -21.38 13.14
C SER A 455 -12.96 -22.01 12.04
N ILE A 456 -11.71 -22.35 12.35
CA ILE A 456 -10.74 -22.86 11.38
C ILE A 456 -10.86 -24.38 11.27
N SER A 457 -11.10 -25.04 12.39
CA SER A 457 -11.21 -26.50 12.50
C SER A 457 -12.48 -26.89 13.28
N PRO A 458 -13.68 -26.73 12.70
CA PRO A 458 -14.95 -26.99 13.40
C PRO A 458 -15.17 -28.47 13.75
N THR A 459 -14.30 -29.35 13.26
CA THR A 459 -14.39 -30.81 13.46
C THR A 459 -13.66 -31.30 14.72
N ASP A 460 -12.89 -30.47 15.43
CA ASP A 460 -12.19 -30.90 16.65
C ASP A 460 -13.21 -31.24 17.76
N PRO A 461 -13.28 -32.50 18.23
CA PRO A 461 -14.23 -32.92 19.26
C PRO A 461 -14.06 -32.18 20.60
N GLN A 462 -12.85 -31.71 20.92
CA GLN A 462 -12.58 -30.97 22.17
C GLN A 462 -13.15 -29.56 22.17
N LEU A 463 -13.51 -29.05 20.99
CA LEU A 463 -14.10 -27.73 20.80
C LEU A 463 -15.63 -27.78 20.72
N LYS A 464 -16.19 -28.98 20.61
CA LYS A 464 -17.63 -29.18 20.45
C LYS A 464 -18.39 -28.61 21.66
N ASN A 465 -19.36 -27.75 21.39
CA ASN A 465 -20.24 -27.09 22.37
C ASN A 465 -19.56 -26.08 23.32
N LEU A 466 -18.35 -25.62 23.03
CA LEU A 466 -17.79 -24.47 23.74
C LEU A 466 -18.50 -23.19 23.32
N THR A 467 -18.87 -22.35 24.28
CA THR A 467 -19.54 -21.05 24.04
C THR A 467 -18.75 -19.87 24.59
N GLU A 468 -17.68 -20.13 25.34
CA GLU A 468 -16.87 -19.13 26.03
C GLU A 468 -15.38 -19.34 25.73
N LEU A 469 -14.59 -18.27 25.86
CA LEU A 469 -13.14 -18.34 25.77
C LEU A 469 -12.60 -19.25 26.89
N LYS A 470 -11.67 -20.14 26.55
CA LYS A 470 -11.08 -21.07 27.52
C LYS A 470 -9.57 -21.17 27.35
N ILE A 471 -8.89 -21.44 28.46
CA ILE A 471 -7.47 -21.81 28.46
C ILE A 471 -7.36 -23.25 28.95
N PHE A 472 -6.78 -24.12 28.14
CA PHE A 472 -6.47 -25.49 28.53
C PHE A 472 -4.98 -25.64 28.81
N LYS A 473 -4.67 -26.37 29.87
CA LYS A 473 -3.31 -26.72 30.27
C LYS A 473 -3.08 -28.21 30.07
N TYR A 474 -1.98 -28.55 29.42
CA TYR A 474 -1.55 -29.92 29.15
C TYR A 474 -0.15 -30.17 29.70
N TYR A 475 0.08 -31.41 30.12
CA TYR A 475 1.40 -31.98 30.39
C TYR A 475 1.59 -33.17 29.45
N GLY A 476 2.45 -33.03 28.45
CA GLY A 476 2.44 -33.92 27.29
C GLY A 476 1.05 -33.92 26.64
N ASN A 477 0.41 -35.09 26.55
CA ASN A 477 -0.95 -35.23 26.01
C ASN A 477 -2.08 -35.23 27.06
N LYS A 478 -1.76 -35.09 28.35
CA LYS A 478 -2.76 -35.14 29.43
C LYS A 478 -3.25 -33.75 29.78
N ARG A 479 -4.56 -33.53 29.62
CA ARG A 479 -5.24 -32.30 30.04
C ARG A 479 -5.36 -32.25 31.56
N SER A 480 -5.08 -31.09 32.15
CA SER A 480 -5.35 -30.83 33.56
C SER A 480 -6.86 -30.84 33.83
N SER A 481 -7.31 -31.57 34.86
CA SER A 481 -8.72 -31.63 35.28
C SER A 481 -9.20 -30.35 35.96
N ASP A 482 -8.28 -29.50 36.41
CA ASP A 482 -8.51 -28.27 37.16
C ASP A 482 -8.60 -27.04 36.24
N GLN A 483 -9.71 -26.86 35.52
CA GLN A 483 -9.92 -25.67 34.67
C GLN A 483 -10.22 -24.40 35.48
N ASP A 484 -10.99 -24.51 36.55
CA ASP A 484 -11.42 -23.35 37.38
C ASP A 484 -10.34 -22.91 38.38
N THR A 485 -9.53 -23.86 38.85
CA THR A 485 -8.46 -23.67 39.84
C THR A 485 -7.31 -22.82 39.29
N PHE A 486 -7.16 -22.79 37.96
CA PHE A 486 -6.14 -22.05 37.23
C PHE A 486 -6.47 -20.56 37.05
N ARG A 487 -7.74 -20.20 36.74
CA ARG A 487 -8.20 -18.79 36.75
C ARG A 487 -8.02 -18.18 38.14
N VAL A 488 -8.31 -18.95 39.19
CA VAL A 488 -8.22 -18.56 40.61
C VAL A 488 -6.78 -18.46 41.13
N SER A 489 -5.77 -19.07 40.49
CA SER A 489 -4.37 -18.95 40.92
C SER A 489 -3.62 -17.78 40.27
N ILE A 490 -3.95 -17.42 39.03
CA ILE A 490 -3.27 -16.34 38.26
C ILE A 490 -3.87 -14.97 38.57
N LEU A 491 -5.20 -14.90 38.69
CA LEU A 491 -5.93 -13.71 39.12
C LEU A 491 -5.92 -13.57 40.65
N ARG A 492 -4.85 -13.99 41.32
CA ARG A 492 -4.67 -13.60 42.72
C ARG A 492 -3.96 -12.25 42.73
N PRO A 493 -4.46 -11.30 43.53
CA PRO A 493 -3.71 -10.11 43.88
C PRO A 493 -2.30 -10.52 44.29
N SER A 494 -1.31 -10.11 43.49
CA SER A 494 0.05 -10.63 43.56
C SER A 494 1.06 -9.49 43.57
N ILE A 495 2.18 -9.74 44.25
CA ILE A 495 3.27 -8.76 44.38
C ILE A 495 4.57 -9.39 43.91
N LYS A 496 5.26 -8.71 43.00
CA LYS A 496 6.65 -8.99 42.59
C LYS A 496 7.60 -8.22 43.51
N LEU A 497 8.60 -8.92 44.04
CA LEU A 497 9.62 -8.38 44.94
C LEU A 497 10.93 -8.19 44.18
N SER A 498 11.43 -6.96 44.04
CA SER A 498 12.59 -6.65 43.17
C SER A 498 13.94 -6.65 43.90
N LYS A 499 13.95 -6.41 45.22
CA LYS A 499 15.17 -6.32 46.05
C LYS A 499 14.95 -7.04 47.39
N THR A 500 15.12 -8.36 47.41
CA THR A 500 14.86 -9.16 48.61
C THR A 500 16.12 -9.44 49.42
N GLU A 501 16.00 -9.35 50.74
CA GLU A 501 17.00 -9.85 51.69
C GLU A 501 16.63 -11.28 52.12
N LEU A 502 17.64 -12.09 52.47
CA LEU A 502 17.41 -13.45 52.95
C LEU A 502 16.71 -13.43 54.32
N VAL A 503 15.69 -14.26 54.48
CA VAL A 503 14.97 -14.46 55.74
C VAL A 503 15.75 -15.45 56.61
N THR A 504 16.14 -15.05 57.81
CA THR A 504 16.89 -15.85 58.78
C THR A 504 16.06 -16.99 59.37
N GLN A 505 16.72 -18.00 59.98
CA GLN A 505 16.04 -19.16 60.56
C GLN A 505 15.03 -18.78 61.67
N ALA A 506 15.32 -17.71 62.43
CA ALA A 506 14.44 -17.16 63.47
C ALA A 506 13.24 -16.41 62.88
N GLU A 507 13.43 -15.68 61.78
CA GLU A 507 12.35 -15.02 61.04
C GLU A 507 11.46 -16.05 60.31
N LYS A 508 12.03 -17.19 59.86
CA LYS A 508 11.24 -18.32 59.33
C LYS A 508 10.30 -18.95 60.37
N THR A 509 10.68 -18.94 61.65
CA THR A 509 9.82 -19.46 62.74
C THR A 509 8.75 -18.46 63.17
N LYS A 510 8.93 -17.16 62.83
CA LYS A 510 7.96 -16.07 62.99
C LYS A 510 6.97 -15.94 61.84
N LEU A 511 7.05 -16.77 60.79
CA LEU A 511 6.11 -16.80 59.65
C LEU A 511 4.65 -17.18 60.02
N ALA A 512 4.23 -16.99 61.28
CA ALA A 512 2.84 -16.88 61.72
C ALA A 512 2.38 -15.39 61.74
N GLY A 513 3.02 -14.53 60.95
CA GLY A 513 2.69 -13.11 60.84
C GLY A 513 1.41 -12.87 60.03
N HIS A 514 0.70 -11.79 60.36
CA HIS A 514 -0.57 -11.40 59.76
C HIS A 514 -0.49 -11.40 58.23
N ALA A 515 -1.36 -12.20 57.59
CA ALA A 515 -1.48 -12.21 56.14
C ALA A 515 -1.73 -10.79 55.63
N LEU A 516 -0.94 -10.35 54.64
CA LEU A 516 -1.07 -9.04 54.02
C LEU A 516 -2.46 -8.93 53.37
N ARG A 517 -3.35 -8.21 54.05
CA ARG A 517 -4.73 -7.98 53.63
C ARG A 517 -4.98 -6.49 53.48
N MET A 518 -5.22 -6.06 52.25
CA MET A 518 -5.47 -4.65 51.94
C MET A 518 -6.29 -4.50 50.67
N PRO A 519 -7.12 -3.45 50.56
CA PRO A 519 -7.80 -3.12 49.30
C PRO A 519 -6.81 -2.97 48.15
N CYS A 520 -7.30 -3.06 46.91
CA CYS A 520 -6.46 -2.79 45.75
C CYS A 520 -5.85 -1.39 45.87
N PRO A 521 -4.52 -1.24 45.88
CA PRO A 521 -3.89 0.06 46.02
C PRO A 521 -4.06 0.94 44.77
N LEU A 522 -4.47 0.32 43.65
CA LEU A 522 -4.78 0.97 42.37
C LEU A 522 -6.27 1.32 42.24
N SER A 523 -7.07 1.18 43.31
CA SER A 523 -8.53 1.43 43.25
C SER A 523 -8.93 2.89 42.97
N HIS A 524 -7.97 3.82 42.99
CA HIS A 524 -8.20 5.22 42.65
C HIS A 524 -8.04 5.49 41.15
N GLU A 525 -7.42 4.56 40.40
CA GLU A 525 -7.22 4.65 38.94
C GLU A 525 -8.44 4.14 38.15
N GLY A 526 -9.44 3.56 38.81
CA GLY A 526 -10.67 3.03 38.20
C GLY A 526 -11.54 2.26 39.20
N GLU A 527 -12.77 1.90 38.82
CA GLU A 527 -13.66 1.12 39.68
C GLU A 527 -13.09 -0.28 39.97
N CYS A 528 -12.56 -0.46 41.18
CA CYS A 528 -11.94 -1.71 41.63
C CYS A 528 -12.57 -2.19 42.95
N HIS A 529 -12.25 -3.42 43.35
CA HIS A 529 -12.70 -4.02 44.62
C HIS A 529 -12.56 -3.04 45.81
N SER A 530 -13.67 -2.84 46.54
CA SER A 530 -13.72 -1.99 47.74
C SER A 530 -13.28 -2.71 49.02
N GLY A 531 -13.23 -4.05 49.01
CA GLY A 531 -12.85 -4.90 50.15
C GLY A 531 -11.36 -5.25 50.22
N ALA A 532 -10.91 -5.76 51.38
CA ALA A 532 -9.52 -6.15 51.58
C ALA A 532 -9.16 -7.47 50.87
N LEU A 533 -8.14 -7.43 50.02
CA LEU A 533 -7.64 -8.56 49.23
C LEU A 533 -6.46 -9.24 49.92
N LYS A 534 -6.34 -10.56 49.79
CA LYS A 534 -5.15 -11.31 50.22
C LYS A 534 -4.09 -11.27 49.12
N TRP A 535 -2.90 -10.81 49.46
CA TRP A 535 -1.80 -10.68 48.49
C TRP A 535 -0.82 -11.85 48.57
N VAL A 536 -0.42 -12.38 47.42
CA VAL A 536 0.54 -13.50 47.32
C VAL A 536 1.83 -13.08 46.62
N CYS A 537 2.93 -13.75 46.93
CA CYS A 537 4.19 -13.53 46.24
C CYS A 537 4.11 -14.10 44.82
N PHE A 538 4.48 -13.31 43.83
CA PHE A 538 4.51 -13.75 42.44
C PHE A 538 5.40 -14.98 42.21
N LYS A 539 6.60 -14.99 42.80
CA LYS A 539 7.61 -16.02 42.52
C LYS A 539 7.34 -17.33 43.25
N CYS A 540 6.70 -17.25 44.41
CA CYS A 540 6.62 -18.37 45.34
C CYS A 540 5.20 -18.68 45.77
N GLU A 541 4.19 -17.95 45.31
CA GLU A 541 2.77 -18.22 45.50
C GLU A 541 2.28 -18.28 46.97
N GLU A 542 3.16 -18.04 47.95
CA GLU A 542 2.80 -17.94 49.36
C GLU A 542 2.08 -16.63 49.63
N VAL A 543 1.13 -16.67 50.57
CA VAL A 543 0.50 -15.46 51.10
C VAL A 543 1.60 -14.61 51.75
N LEU A 544 1.71 -13.36 51.27
CA LEU A 544 2.66 -12.41 51.81
C LEU A 544 2.28 -12.05 53.23
N GLN A 545 3.27 -11.88 54.07
CA GLN A 545 3.06 -11.43 55.45
C GLN A 545 3.63 -10.03 55.60
N TYR A 546 3.02 -9.24 56.48
CA TYR A 546 3.45 -7.88 56.78
C TYR A 546 3.45 -7.67 58.28
N GLU A 547 4.60 -7.25 58.81
CA GLU A 547 4.83 -7.09 60.25
C GLU A 547 5.06 -5.62 60.64
N TYR A 548 5.25 -5.38 61.95
CA TYR A 548 5.46 -4.06 62.56
C TYR A 548 6.74 -3.36 62.09
N ASP A 549 7.69 -4.08 61.50
CA ASP A 549 8.90 -3.52 60.90
C ASP A 549 8.68 -2.95 59.49
N GLU A 550 7.43 -2.94 59.03
CA GLU A 550 6.99 -2.42 57.74
C GLU A 550 7.58 -3.18 56.53
N LEU A 551 8.02 -4.42 56.73
CA LEU A 551 8.54 -5.28 55.68
C LEU A 551 7.53 -6.34 55.25
N VAL A 552 7.62 -6.73 53.98
CA VAL A 552 6.85 -7.80 53.34
C VAL A 552 7.69 -9.07 53.30
N TYR A 553 7.11 -10.18 53.74
CA TYR A 553 7.78 -11.47 53.94
C TYR A 553 7.19 -12.60 53.10
N CYS A 554 8.05 -13.48 52.57
CA CYS A 554 7.72 -14.82 52.08
C CYS A 554 8.99 -15.68 51.95
N ARG A 555 8.89 -16.91 51.45
CA ARG A 555 10.07 -17.77 51.17
C ARG A 555 11.09 -17.20 50.17
N CYS A 556 10.74 -16.19 49.37
CA CYS A 556 11.71 -15.53 48.47
C CYS A 556 12.60 -14.50 49.18
N GLY A 557 12.29 -14.13 50.41
CA GLY A 557 13.00 -13.11 51.16
C GLY A 557 12.06 -12.09 51.79
N LYS A 558 12.67 -11.03 52.34
CA LYS A 558 11.97 -9.86 52.89
C LYS A 558 12.32 -8.59 52.12
N THR A 559 11.39 -7.66 51.99
CA THR A 559 11.65 -6.36 51.35
C THR A 559 10.64 -5.30 51.79
N SER A 560 10.92 -4.03 51.51
CA SER A 560 10.00 -2.92 51.75
C SER A 560 8.98 -2.76 50.62
N LEU A 561 7.81 -2.16 50.92
CA LEU A 561 6.74 -1.93 49.94
C LEU A 561 7.18 -1.06 48.74
N GLU A 562 8.20 -0.22 48.89
CA GLU A 562 8.77 0.57 47.78
C GLU A 562 9.46 -0.29 46.71
N ASN A 563 9.93 -1.48 47.09
CA ASN A 563 10.58 -2.44 46.19
C ASN A 563 9.59 -3.49 45.65
N CYS A 564 8.29 -3.22 45.80
CA CYS A 564 7.21 -4.08 45.38
C CYS A 564 6.47 -3.47 44.18
N THR A 565 6.15 -4.32 43.21
CA THR A 565 5.19 -3.99 42.16
C THR A 565 3.95 -4.86 42.32
N PHE A 566 2.77 -4.27 42.14
CA PHE A 566 1.48 -4.86 42.48
C PHE A 566 0.69 -5.16 41.21
N ARG A 567 0.01 -6.31 41.20
CA ARG A 567 -0.95 -6.68 40.18
C ARG A 567 -2.23 -7.13 40.88
N CYS A 568 -3.32 -6.42 40.64
CA CYS A 568 -4.66 -6.82 41.06
C CYS A 568 -5.34 -7.64 39.95
N ASP A 569 -6.41 -8.33 40.35
CA ASP A 569 -7.28 -9.18 39.55
C ASP A 569 -8.41 -8.41 38.82
N SER A 570 -8.52 -7.11 39.04
CA SER A 570 -9.46 -6.23 38.32
C SER A 570 -8.88 -5.73 37.00
N ILE A 571 -9.70 -5.78 35.93
CA ILE A 571 -9.36 -5.21 34.62
C ILE A 571 -9.40 -3.68 34.60
N ALA A 572 -10.06 -3.04 35.57
CA ALA A 572 -10.34 -1.60 35.55
C ALA A 572 -9.09 -0.72 35.44
N HIS A 573 -7.95 -1.21 35.93
CA HIS A 573 -6.64 -0.53 35.84
C HIS A 573 -5.58 -1.38 35.12
N GLY A 574 -6.01 -2.41 34.38
CA GLY A 574 -5.16 -3.41 33.72
C GLY A 574 -4.45 -4.36 34.68
N TYR A 575 -3.80 -5.41 34.15
CA TYR A 575 -3.07 -6.40 34.96
C TYR A 575 -1.54 -6.34 34.82
N GLN A 576 -1.01 -5.21 34.37
CA GLN A 576 0.42 -4.98 34.46
C GLN A 576 0.84 -4.80 35.91
N TYR A 577 2.03 -5.28 36.25
CA TYR A 577 2.64 -4.99 37.54
C TYR A 577 2.99 -3.50 37.60
N LYS A 578 2.35 -2.78 38.51
CA LYS A 578 2.57 -1.34 38.70
C LYS A 578 3.31 -1.09 39.99
N GLN A 579 4.28 -0.18 39.95
CA GLN A 579 4.88 0.36 41.16
C GLN A 579 3.95 1.44 41.71
N LEU A 580 3.77 1.44 43.04
CA LEU A 580 2.92 2.43 43.69
C LEU A 580 3.66 3.75 43.89
N HIS A 581 2.92 4.86 43.78
CA HIS A 581 3.41 6.16 44.21
C HIS A 581 3.60 6.20 45.74
N ALA A 582 4.55 7.01 46.21
CA ALA A 582 4.89 7.12 47.63
C ALA A 582 3.69 7.45 48.53
N GLN A 583 2.75 8.27 48.06
CA GLN A 583 1.52 8.63 48.78
C GLN A 583 0.58 7.43 48.99
N SER A 584 0.49 6.56 47.99
CA SER A 584 -0.29 5.31 48.07
C SER A 584 0.36 4.34 49.05
N ILE A 585 1.69 4.21 49.03
CA ILE A 585 2.45 3.39 49.99
C ILE A 585 2.23 3.88 51.43
N GLN A 586 2.24 5.21 51.65
CA GLN A 586 1.97 5.79 52.96
C GLN A 586 0.54 5.48 53.44
N SER A 587 -0.46 5.63 52.56
CA SER A 587 -1.85 5.31 52.86
C SER A 587 -2.06 3.83 53.20
N ILE A 588 -1.26 2.96 52.61
CA ILE A 588 -1.25 1.51 52.87
C ILE A 588 -0.67 1.22 54.26
N ARG A 589 0.47 1.83 54.61
CA ARG A 589 1.08 1.72 55.94
C ARG A 589 0.11 2.11 57.06
N GLU A 590 -0.69 3.15 56.84
CA GLU A 590 -1.69 3.63 57.82
C GLU A 590 -2.88 2.67 57.97
N LYS A 591 -3.27 1.96 56.90
CA LYS A 591 -4.43 1.05 56.88
C LYS A 591 -4.12 -0.38 57.29
N ILE A 592 -2.86 -0.83 57.16
CA ILE A 592 -2.42 -2.21 57.46
C ILE A 592 -1.85 -2.34 58.88
N ARG A 593 -1.85 -1.26 59.68
CA ARG A 593 -1.42 -1.33 61.09
C ARG A 593 -2.04 -2.56 61.76
N PRO A 594 -1.23 -3.48 62.32
CA PRO A 594 -1.75 -4.67 62.97
C PRO A 594 -2.75 -4.21 64.04
N GLY A 595 -3.99 -4.70 63.96
CA GLY A 595 -4.99 -4.41 64.98
C GLY A 595 -4.52 -4.99 66.32
N ASP A 596 -4.76 -4.27 67.40
CA ASP A 596 -4.52 -4.69 68.80
C ASP A 596 -5.31 -5.95 69.23
N ASP A 597 -6.00 -6.64 68.31
CA ASP A 597 -7.07 -7.59 68.62
C ASP A 597 -6.67 -9.08 68.67
N GLU A 598 -5.39 -9.43 68.64
CA GLU A 598 -4.95 -10.81 68.95
C GLU A 598 -3.73 -10.87 69.88
N ILE A 599 -3.65 -9.99 70.88
CA ILE A 599 -2.85 -10.30 72.07
C ILE A 599 -3.69 -11.18 73.00
N ASN A 600 -3.79 -12.47 72.69
CA ASN A 600 -4.14 -13.49 73.70
C ASN A 600 -2.95 -13.62 74.65
N ILE A 601 -2.81 -12.67 75.56
CA ILE A 601 -1.96 -12.80 76.74
C ILE A 601 -2.63 -13.82 77.65
N LEU A 602 -2.21 -15.08 77.54
CA LEU A 602 -2.25 -16.00 78.67
C LEU A 602 -1.25 -15.49 79.72
N LEU A 603 -1.73 -14.69 80.67
CA LEU A 603 -1.04 -14.44 81.93
C LEU A 603 -1.96 -14.83 83.09
N LEU A 604 -1.57 -15.98 83.69
CA LEU A 604 -1.77 -16.44 85.07
C LEU A 604 -3.18 -16.81 85.54
#